data_AF-A0A2X0KJG4-F1
#
_entry.id   AF-A0A2X0KJG4-F1
#
_cell.length_a   1.000
_cell.length_b   1.000
_cell.length_c   1.000
_cell.angle_alpha   90.00
_cell.angle_beta   90.00
_cell.angle_gamma   90.00
#
_symmetry.space_group_name_H-M   'P 1'
#
loop_
_entity.id
_entity.type
_entity.pdbx_description
1 polymer ?
#
loop_
_entity_poly.entity_id
_entity_poly.type
_entity_poly.pdbx_seq_one_letter_code
_entity_poly.pdbx_strand_id
1 'polypeptide(L)'
;MTVQTTGSRPATQQEMEQWVADSWRALGLTVAGPATDFFSVGGTSLAAARFLAGAEELFGEDVLPPEDFFEGSSVEAVAALIVRNSSGES
;
A
#
# COMPACT_ATOMS: atom_id res chain seq x y z
N MET A 1 15.21 8.56 -14.65
CA MET A 1 13.91 7.99 -14.24
C MET A 1 13.17 9.08 -13.50
N THR A 2 12.10 9.56 -14.11
CA THR A 2 11.38 10.79 -13.76
C THR A 2 10.02 10.37 -13.23
N VAL A 3 9.68 10.75 -12.00
CA VAL A 3 8.44 11.47 -11.63
C VAL A 3 8.59 11.91 -10.17
N GLN A 4 8.65 13.22 -9.96
CA GLN A 4 8.29 13.86 -8.69
C GLN A 4 6.92 14.46 -8.98
N THR A 5 5.85 13.74 -8.63
CA THR A 5 4.49 14.28 -8.72
C THR A 5 4.16 14.97 -7.41
N THR A 6 3.72 16.21 -7.56
CA THR A 6 3.27 17.15 -6.54
C THR A 6 2.30 16.48 -5.56
N GLY A 7 2.30 16.91 -4.28
CA GLY A 7 1.58 16.32 -3.15
C GLY A 7 0.04 16.30 -3.25
N SER A 8 -0.48 15.57 -4.23
CA SER A 8 -1.88 15.23 -4.42
C SER A 8 -2.05 13.75 -4.05
N ARG A 9 -3.20 13.39 -3.46
CA ARG A 9 -3.51 11.99 -3.12
C ARG A 9 -3.25 11.09 -4.35
N PRO A 10 -2.67 9.89 -4.16
CA PRO A 10 -2.41 8.99 -5.28
C PRO A 10 -3.73 8.67 -5.99
N ALA A 11 -3.80 9.07 -7.27
CA ALA A 11 -5.02 8.95 -8.09
C ALA A 11 -4.93 7.83 -9.12
N THR A 12 -3.76 7.21 -9.27
CA THR A 12 -3.53 6.09 -10.21
C THR A 12 -2.89 4.92 -9.48
N GLN A 13 -3.04 3.72 -10.05
CA GLN A 13 -2.45 2.50 -9.47
C GLN A 13 -0.95 2.66 -9.24
N GLN A 14 -0.21 3.20 -10.22
CA GLN A 14 1.25 3.36 -10.11
C GLN A 14 1.67 4.32 -8.99
N GLU A 15 0.95 5.42 -8.77
CA GLU A 15 1.23 6.34 -7.66
C GLU A 15 0.90 5.65 -6.31
N MET A 16 -0.15 4.83 -6.28
CA MET A 16 -0.51 4.03 -5.11
C MET A 16 0.58 2.97 -4.81
N GLU A 17 1.06 2.26 -5.83
CA GLU A 17 2.17 1.30 -5.73
C GLU A 17 3.43 1.95 -5.16
N GLN A 18 3.75 3.18 -5.61
CA GLN A 18 4.87 3.95 -5.06
C GLN A 18 4.65 4.33 -3.59
N TRP A 19 3.44 4.75 -3.22
CA TRP A 19 3.11 5.07 -1.83
C TRP A 19 3.21 3.85 -0.91
N VAL A 20 2.69 2.69 -1.36
CA VAL A 20 2.82 1.41 -0.64
C VAL A 20 4.30 1.04 -0.49
N ALA A 21 5.07 1.12 -1.57
CA ALA A 21 6.50 0.83 -1.53
C ALA A 21 7.27 1.75 -0.58
N ASP A 22 6.96 3.04 -0.55
CA ASP A 22 7.59 4.01 0.36
C ASP A 22 7.21 3.73 1.82
N SER A 23 5.94 3.44 2.07
CA SER A 23 5.43 3.07 3.40
C SER A 23 6.13 1.82 3.94
N TRP A 24 6.36 0.81 3.09
CA TRP A 24 7.07 -0.41 3.47
C TRP A 24 8.57 -0.15 3.71
N ARG A 25 9.19 0.71 2.90
CA ARG A 25 10.59 1.14 3.14
C ARG A 25 10.74 1.90 4.45
N ALA A 26 9.77 2.74 4.82
CA ALA A 26 9.75 3.42 6.11
C ALA A 26 9.62 2.44 7.30
N LEU A 27 9.01 1.27 7.08
CA LEU A 27 8.95 0.17 8.04
C LEU A 27 10.24 -0.70 8.06
N GLY A 28 11.21 -0.41 7.19
CA GLY A 28 12.48 -1.13 7.08
C GLY A 28 12.47 -2.30 6.10
N LEU A 29 11.46 -2.40 5.22
CA LEU A 29 11.34 -3.48 4.24
C LEU A 29 12.01 -3.09 2.91
N THR A 30 12.63 -4.07 2.25
CA THR A 30 13.31 -3.85 0.96
C THR A 30 12.36 -4.10 -0.20
N VAL A 31 11.77 -3.03 -0.75
CA VAL A 31 10.86 -3.14 -1.90
C VAL A 31 11.61 -3.02 -3.22
N ALA A 32 11.67 -4.11 -3.98
CA ALA A 32 12.35 -4.18 -5.28
C ALA A 32 11.46 -3.72 -6.44
N GLY A 33 10.14 -3.82 -6.31
CA GLY A 33 9.17 -3.50 -7.37
C GLY A 33 7.72 -3.86 -7.01
N PRO A 34 6.78 -3.75 -7.94
CA PRO A 34 5.34 -3.95 -7.71
C PRO A 34 4.97 -5.40 -7.36
N ALA A 35 5.70 -6.37 -7.90
CA ALA A 35 5.57 -7.80 -7.55
C ALA A 35 6.27 -8.18 -6.24
N THR A 36 6.71 -7.21 -5.44
CA THR A 36 7.35 -7.50 -4.15
C THR A 36 6.29 -7.90 -3.14
N ASP A 37 6.45 -9.08 -2.56
CA ASP A 37 5.60 -9.57 -1.50
C ASP A 37 6.09 -9.12 -0.12
N PHE A 38 5.17 -8.60 0.71
CA PHE A 38 5.41 -8.07 2.04
C PHE A 38 6.07 -9.11 2.95
N PHE A 39 5.55 -10.34 2.98
CA PHE A 39 6.08 -11.41 3.83
C PHE A 39 7.43 -11.91 3.30
N SER A 40 7.60 -11.94 1.98
CA SER A 40 8.87 -12.34 1.36
C SER A 40 10.04 -11.43 1.73
N VAL A 41 9.79 -10.13 1.93
CA VAL A 41 10.83 -9.14 2.28
C VAL A 41 11.02 -8.93 3.79
N GLY A 42 10.41 -9.79 4.62
CA GLY A 42 10.54 -9.73 6.08
C GLY A 42 9.43 -8.94 6.78
N GLY A 43 8.29 -8.74 6.11
CA GLY A 43 7.10 -8.14 6.69
C GLY A 43 6.58 -8.94 7.89
N THR A 44 6.30 -8.22 8.98
CA THR A 44 5.77 -8.79 10.22
C THR A 44 4.36 -8.27 10.50
N SER A 45 3.59 -8.97 11.33
CA SER A 45 2.24 -8.53 11.71
C SER A 45 2.21 -7.12 12.32
N LEU A 46 3.27 -6.71 13.03
CA LEU A 46 3.38 -5.35 13.57
C LEU A 46 3.59 -4.31 12.47
N ALA A 47 4.42 -4.62 11.47
CA ALA A 47 4.61 -3.75 10.31
C ALA A 47 3.32 -3.66 9.48
N ALA A 48 2.61 -4.78 9.30
CA ALA A 48 1.32 -4.82 8.61
C ALA A 48 0.29 -3.95 9.34
N ALA A 49 0.15 -4.11 10.66
CA ALA A 49 -0.77 -3.31 11.46
C ALA A 49 -0.46 -1.80 11.40
N ARG A 50 0.83 -1.42 11.41
CA ARG A 50 1.23 -0.01 11.25
C ARG A 50 0.92 0.53 9.86
N PHE A 51 1.12 -0.29 8.84
CA PHE A 51 0.80 0.06 7.47
C PHE A 51 -0.71 0.23 7.27
N LEU A 52 -1.52 -0.73 7.75
CA LEU A 52 -2.98 -0.70 7.74
C LEU A 52 -3.51 0.57 8.42
N ALA A 53 -3.06 0.85 9.65
CA ALA A 53 -3.47 2.05 10.38
C ALA A 53 -3.12 3.36 9.62
N GLY A 54 -1.96 3.42 8.97
CA GLY A 54 -1.57 4.59 8.17
C GLY A 54 -2.39 4.73 6.88
N ALA A 55 -2.78 3.63 6.26
CA ALA A 55 -3.67 3.63 5.10
C ALA A 55 -5.08 4.11 5.51
N GLU A 56 -5.63 3.60 6.61
CA GLU A 56 -6.94 3.99 7.10
C GLU A 56 -7.02 5.48 7.46
N GLU A 57 -5.98 6.04 8.06
CA GLU A 57 -5.92 7.48 8.39
C GLU A 57 -5.94 8.38 7.14
N LEU A 58 -5.31 7.95 6.04
CA LEU A 58 -5.16 8.75 4.82
C LEU A 58 -6.33 8.62 3.85
N PHE A 59 -6.86 7.41 3.71
CA PHE A 59 -7.84 7.04 2.68
C PHE A 59 -9.23 6.70 3.25
N GLY A 60 -9.35 6.41 4.54
CA GLY A 60 -10.62 6.07 5.19
C GLY A 60 -10.59 4.69 5.86
N GLU A 61 -11.46 4.52 6.85
CA GLU A 61 -11.69 3.24 7.53
C GLU A 61 -12.14 2.18 6.50
N ASP A 62 -11.69 0.93 6.65
CA ASP A 62 -11.99 -0.20 5.73
C ASP A 62 -11.36 -0.12 4.32
N VAL A 63 -10.49 0.86 4.05
CA VAL A 63 -9.82 0.97 2.74
C VAL A 63 -8.97 -0.27 2.40
N LEU A 64 -8.43 -0.94 3.41
CA LEU A 64 -7.61 -2.11 3.26
C LEU A 64 -7.92 -3.13 4.36
N PRO A 65 -8.82 -4.10 4.10
CA PRO A 65 -9.12 -5.15 5.05
C PRO A 65 -7.87 -6.01 5.30
N PRO A 66 -7.62 -6.46 6.54
CA PRO A 66 -6.51 -7.37 6.81
C PRO A 66 -6.64 -8.66 6.01
N GLU A 67 -7.87 -9.17 5.82
CA GLU A 67 -8.19 -10.38 5.06
C GLU A 67 -7.64 -10.30 3.62
N ASP A 68 -7.98 -9.21 2.93
CA ASP A 68 -7.53 -8.89 1.57
C ASP A 68 -6.01 -8.66 1.53
N PHE A 69 -5.44 -8.00 2.54
CA PHE A 69 -3.98 -7.81 2.64
C PHE A 69 -3.22 -9.13 2.78
N PHE A 70 -3.71 -10.06 3.62
CA PHE A 70 -3.09 -11.38 3.79
C PHE A 70 -3.24 -12.25 2.54
N GLU A 71 -4.30 -12.09 1.75
CA GLU A 71 -4.49 -12.79 0.47
C GLU A 71 -3.66 -12.18 -0.66
N GLY A 72 -3.55 -10.85 -0.70
CA GLY A 72 -2.85 -10.07 -1.72
C GLY A 72 -1.68 -9.26 -1.16
N SER A 73 -0.67 -9.92 -0.58
CA SER A 73 0.48 -9.26 0.09
C SER A 73 1.55 -8.67 -0.83
N SER A 74 1.28 -8.50 -2.12
CA SER A 74 2.19 -7.83 -3.06
C SER A 74 1.88 -6.35 -3.18
N VAL A 75 2.90 -5.52 -3.45
CA VAL A 75 2.73 -4.06 -3.60
C VAL A 75 1.64 -3.71 -4.62
N GLU A 76 1.63 -4.38 -5.77
CA GLU A 76 0.60 -4.19 -6.82
C GLU A 76 -0.81 -4.56 -6.35
N ALA A 77 -0.93 -5.67 -5.62
CA ALA A 77 -2.21 -6.16 -5.13
C ALA A 77 -2.76 -5.21 -4.06
N VAL A 78 -1.95 -4.84 -3.06
CA VAL A 78 -2.31 -3.88 -2.02
C VAL A 78 -2.69 -2.52 -2.62
N ALA A 79 -1.93 -2.03 -3.60
CA ALA A 79 -2.25 -0.79 -4.28
C ALA A 79 -3.58 -0.86 -5.03
N ALA A 80 -3.83 -1.95 -5.77
CA ALA A 80 -5.09 -2.16 -6.47
C ALA A 80 -6.27 -2.25 -5.48
N LEU A 81 -6.09 -2.89 -4.33
CA LEU A 81 -7.09 -2.97 -3.26
C LEU A 81 -7.44 -1.58 -2.72
N ILE A 82 -6.45 -0.76 -2.39
CA ILE A 82 -6.72 0.58 -1.87
C ILE A 82 -7.44 1.43 -2.92
N VAL A 83 -7.00 1.40 -4.18
CA VAL A 83 -7.65 2.16 -5.26
C VAL A 83 -9.09 1.69 -5.49
N ARG A 84 -9.37 0.37 -5.42
CA ARG A 84 -10.73 -0.16 -5.61
C ARG A 84 -11.68 0.32 -4.51
N ASN A 85 -11.21 0.35 -3.27
CA ASN A 85 -12.02 0.69 -2.11
C ASN A 85 -12.16 2.21 -1.96
N SER A 86 -11.11 2.99 -2.24
CA SER A 86 -11.17 4.46 -2.22
C SER A 86 -12.03 5.05 -3.34
N SER A 87 -12.27 4.30 -4.42
CA SER A 87 -13.18 4.68 -5.51
C SER A 87 -14.65 4.37 -5.19
N GLY A 88 -14.89 3.62 -4.12
CA GLY A 88 -16.22 3.27 -3.60
C GLY A 88 -16.78 4.31 -2.64
N GLU A 89 -16.58 5.60 -2.88
CA GLU A 89 -17.38 6.64 -2.24
C GLU A 89 -18.73 6.70 -2.95
N SER A 90 -19.76 6.12 -2.33
CA SER A 90 -21.14 6.15 -2.80
C SER A 90 -22.04 6.98 -1.91
#